data_AF-A0A832CRW4-F1
#
_entry.id   AF-A0A832CRW4-F1
#
_cell.length_a   1.000
_cell.length_b   1.000
_cell.length_c   1.000
_cell.angle_alpha   90.00
_cell.angle_beta   90.00
_cell.angle_gamma   90.00
#
_symmetry.space_group_name_H-M   'P 1'
#
loop_
_entity.id
_entity.type
_entity.pdbx_description
1 polymer ?
#
loop_
_entity_poly.entity_id
_entity_poly.type
_entity_poly.pdbx_seq_one_letter_code
_entity_poly.pdbx_strand_id
1 'polypeptide(L)'
;MDTAAKPIPVRRRAPDRRILPGFGLTMGVTVSYLGLLVLIPISAVFIRSSGMGWEAFWRAVSAPQVVASYKVTFGISFLAALANAVFGF
;
A
#
# COMPACT_ATOMS: atom_id res chain seq x y z
N MET A 1 -21.06 -34.14 56.36
CA MET A 1 -20.74 -32.85 57.01
C MET A 1 -19.52 -32.24 56.32
N ASP A 2 -19.77 -31.83 55.09
CA ASP A 2 -19.23 -30.68 54.34
C ASP A 2 -17.81 -30.23 54.67
N THR A 3 -16.84 -30.86 54.00
CA THR A 3 -15.54 -30.25 53.71
C THR A 3 -15.76 -29.07 52.77
N ALA A 4 -15.96 -27.89 53.34
CA ALA A 4 -16.20 -26.65 52.60
C ALA A 4 -15.03 -26.32 51.66
N ALA A 5 -15.27 -26.48 50.36
CA ALA A 5 -14.36 -26.05 49.31
C ALA A 5 -14.23 -24.52 49.36
N LYS A 6 -13.04 -24.04 49.74
CA LYS A 6 -12.67 -22.62 49.72
C LYS A 6 -12.68 -22.13 48.27
N PRO A 7 -13.48 -21.11 47.90
CA PRO A 7 -13.55 -20.66 46.52
C PRO A 7 -12.20 -20.08 46.07
N ILE A 8 -11.74 -20.52 44.90
CA ILE A 8 -10.53 -20.00 44.27
C ILE A 8 -10.80 -18.54 43.87
N PRO A 9 -9.97 -17.57 44.29
CA PRO A 9 -10.14 -16.18 43.85
C PRO A 9 -9.85 -16.10 42.35
N VAL A 10 -10.90 -15.95 41.54
CA VAL A 10 -10.78 -15.66 40.11
C VAL A 10 -10.21 -14.25 39.98
N ARG A 11 -8.89 -14.16 39.79
CA ARG A 11 -8.19 -12.90 39.51
C ARG A 11 -8.78 -12.29 38.24
N ARG A 12 -9.65 -11.29 38.40
CA ARG A 12 -10.23 -10.54 37.28
C ARG A 12 -9.08 -10.01 36.42
N ARG A 13 -9.03 -10.44 35.16
CA ARG A 13 -8.08 -9.93 34.16
C ARG A 13 -8.32 -8.42 34.05
N ALA A 14 -7.29 -7.61 34.32
CA ALA A 14 -7.38 -6.17 34.11
C ALA A 14 -7.78 -5.90 32.65
N PRO A 15 -8.61 -4.88 32.37
CA PRO A 15 -8.96 -4.54 31.00
C PRO A 15 -7.68 -4.23 30.21
N ASP A 16 -7.55 -4.82 29.02
CA ASP A 16 -6.42 -4.55 28.11
C ASP A 16 -6.34 -3.04 27.87
N ARG A 17 -5.37 -2.41 28.52
CA ARG A 17 -5.09 -0.98 28.38
C ARG A 17 -4.60 -0.81 26.96
N ARG A 18 -5.47 -0.31 26.06
CA ARG A 18 -5.14 -0.01 24.66
C ARG A 18 -3.80 0.73 24.64
N ILE A 19 -2.79 0.06 24.12
CA ILE A 19 -1.37 0.39 24.36
C ILE A 19 -0.95 1.68 23.65
N LEU A 20 -1.77 2.20 22.73
CA LEU A 20 -1.62 3.53 22.14
C LEU A 20 -3.00 4.18 21.93
N PRO A 21 -3.53 4.94 22.92
CA PRO A 21 -4.68 5.80 22.67
C PRO A 21 -4.32 6.82 21.59
N GLY A 22 -5.06 6.84 20.48
CA GLY A 22 -4.81 7.76 19.35
C GLY A 22 -4.06 7.17 18.15
N PHE A 23 -3.57 5.91 18.21
CA PHE A 23 -2.86 5.28 17.08
C PHE A 23 -3.65 5.34 15.76
N GLY A 24 -4.95 5.00 15.79
CA GLY A 24 -5.79 5.05 14.60
C GLY A 24 -5.95 6.46 14.01
N LEU A 25 -6.02 7.48 14.86
CA LEU A 25 -6.13 8.88 14.42
C LEU A 25 -4.82 9.35 13.78
N THR A 26 -3.68 9.09 14.44
CA THR A 26 -2.36 9.43 13.91
C THR A 26 -2.04 8.68 12.62
N MET A 27 -2.38 7.39 12.53
CA MET A 27 -2.24 6.60 11.30
C MET A 27 -3.14 7.13 10.19
N GLY A 28 -4.41 7.46 10.49
CA GLY A 28 -5.32 8.05 9.52
C GLY A 28 -4.79 9.37 8.96
N VAL A 29 -4.30 10.26 9.82
CA VAL A 29 -3.67 11.53 9.40
C VAL A 29 -2.41 11.28 8.58
N THR A 30 -1.55 10.35 8.99
CA THR A 30 -0.31 10.03 8.27
C THR A 30 -0.60 9.47 6.88
N VAL A 31 -1.51 8.50 6.77
CA VAL A 31 -1.92 7.92 5.49
C VAL A 31 -2.61 8.96 4.61
N SER A 32 -3.49 9.80 5.18
CA SER A 32 -4.14 10.87 4.43
C SER A 32 -3.13 11.90 3.93
N TYR A 33 -2.15 12.27 4.75
CA TYR A 33 -1.10 13.22 4.40
C TYR A 33 -0.22 12.70 3.27
N LEU A 34 0.32 11.47 3.41
CA LEU A 34 1.12 10.83 2.35
C LEU A 34 0.28 10.58 1.09
N GLY A 35 -0.97 10.17 1.28
CA GLY A 35 -1.94 10.00 0.22
C GLY A 35 -2.11 11.28 -0.58
N LEU A 36 -2.41 12.41 0.07
CA LEU A 36 -2.52 13.73 -0.57
C LEU A 36 -1.23 14.12 -1.31
N LEU A 37 -0.06 13.88 -0.70
CA LEU A 37 1.25 14.18 -1.31
C LEU A 37 1.41 13.43 -2.64
N VAL A 38 0.97 12.18 -2.73
CA VAL A 38 1.01 11.37 -3.97
C VAL A 38 -0.17 11.66 -4.90
N LEU A 39 -1.36 11.95 -4.36
CA LEU A 39 -2.58 12.17 -5.14
C LEU A 39 -2.51 13.47 -5.96
N ILE A 40 -1.93 14.53 -5.39
CA ILE A 40 -1.77 15.83 -6.06
C ILE A 40 -1.02 15.70 -7.40
N PRO A 41 0.21 15.12 -7.48
CA PRO A 41 0.93 15.00 -8.74
C PRO A 41 0.26 14.03 -9.72
N ILE A 42 -0.30 12.92 -9.25
CA ILE A 42 -1.04 11.98 -10.12
C ILE A 42 -2.27 12.68 -10.74
N SER A 43 -3.00 13.47 -9.95
CA SER A 43 -4.14 14.24 -10.44
C SER A 43 -3.71 15.30 -11.47
N ALA A 44 -2.56 15.95 -11.25
CA ALA A 44 -2.01 16.90 -12.21
C ALA A 44 -1.67 16.25 -13.56
N VAL A 45 -1.07 15.06 -13.55
CA VAL A 45 -0.82 14.27 -14.77
C VAL A 45 -2.14 13.94 -15.47
N PHE A 46 -3.16 13.54 -14.71
CA PHE A 46 -4.48 13.24 -15.25
C PHE A 46 -5.10 14.46 -15.94
N ILE A 47 -5.16 15.61 -15.26
CA ILE A 47 -5.70 16.88 -15.80
C ILE A 47 -4.92 17.31 -17.05
N ARG A 48 -3.59 17.18 -17.04
CA ARG A 48 -2.76 17.56 -18.18
C ARG A 48 -2.99 16.65 -19.39
N SER A 49 -3.16 15.35 -19.14
CA SER A 49 -3.43 14.36 -20.18
C SER A 49 -4.84 14.50 -20.77
N SER A 50 -5.84 14.85 -19.96
CA SER A 50 -7.23 15.02 -20.44
C SER A 50 -7.39 16.21 -21.38
N GLY A 51 -6.59 17.27 -21.22
CA GLY A 51 -6.62 18.46 -22.08
C GLY A 51 -5.88 18.33 -23.43
N MET A 52 -5.09 17.27 -23.64
CA MET A 52 -4.27 17.09 -24.85
C MET A 52 -5.05 16.51 -26.05
N GLY A 53 -6.22 15.91 -25.81
CA GLY A 53 -6.98 15.19 -26.84
C GLY A 53 -6.45 13.77 -27.10
N TRP A 54 -7.33 12.90 -27.59
CA TRP A 54 -7.07 11.46 -27.76
C TRP A 54 -5.87 11.16 -28.66
N GLU A 55 -5.70 11.92 -29.75
CA GLU A 55 -4.63 11.70 -30.71
C GLU A 55 -3.24 12.07 -30.15
N ALA A 56 -3.14 13.19 -29.43
CA ALA A 56 -1.89 13.59 -28.79
C ALA A 56 -1.50 12.64 -27.65
N PHE A 57 -2.49 12.14 -26.90
CA PHE A 57 -2.27 11.09 -25.90
C PHE A 57 -1.66 9.84 -26.53
N TRP A 58 -2.26 9.32 -27.62
CA TRP A 58 -1.73 8.15 -28.33
C TRP A 58 -0.32 8.37 -28.88
N ARG A 59 -0.04 9.54 -29.45
CA ARG A 59 1.31 9.90 -29.90
C ARG A 59 2.33 9.94 -28.75
N ALA A 60 1.93 10.46 -27.58
CA ALA A 60 2.80 10.52 -26.41
C ALA A 60 3.12 9.13 -25.85
N VAL A 61 2.12 8.25 -25.69
CA VAL A 61 2.35 6.89 -25.15
C VAL A 61 3.05 5.96 -26.14
N SER A 62 2.90 6.22 -27.43
CA SER A 62 3.54 5.44 -28.51
C SER A 62 4.88 6.01 -28.95
N ALA A 63 5.38 7.05 -28.27
CA ALA A 63 6.68 7.61 -28.58
C ALA A 63 7.78 6.53 -28.46
N PRO A 64 8.76 6.50 -29.38
CA PRO A 64 9.74 5.43 -29.45
C PRO A 64 10.51 5.23 -28.13
N GLN A 65 10.81 6.32 -27.43
CA GLN A 65 11.44 6.31 -26.10
C GLN A 65 10.56 5.72 -24.99
N VAL A 66 9.25 5.95 -25.05
CA VAL A 66 8.27 5.46 -24.08
C VAL A 66 8.06 3.95 -24.29
N VAL A 67 7.91 3.53 -25.54
CA VAL A 67 7.83 2.11 -25.91
C VAL A 67 9.12 1.36 -25.57
N ALA A 68 10.28 1.96 -25.82
CA ALA A 68 11.56 1.38 -25.40
C ALA A 68 11.63 1.18 -23.89
N SER A 69 11.18 2.18 -23.12
CA SER A 69 11.09 2.08 -21.65
C SER A 69 10.16 0.95 -21.20
N TYR A 70 8.99 0.79 -21.83
CA TYR A 70 8.09 -0.33 -21.55
C TYR A 70 8.77 -1.68 -21.81
N LYS A 71 9.43 -1.84 -22.97
CA LYS A 71 10.14 -3.09 -23.31
C LYS A 71 11.23 -3.43 -22.30
N VAL A 72 11.99 -2.44 -21.85
CA VAL A 72 13.06 -2.63 -20.86
C VAL A 72 12.47 -3.00 -19.50
N THR A 73 11.53 -2.23 -18.96
CA THR A 73 10.93 -2.50 -17.65
C THR A 73 10.27 -3.89 -17.62
N PHE A 74 9.42 -4.19 -18.59
CA PHE A 74 8.76 -5.49 -18.64
C PHE A 74 9.75 -6.64 -18.90
N GLY A 75 10.71 -6.45 -19.80
CA GLY A 75 11.72 -7.46 -20.10
C GLY A 75 12.60 -7.79 -18.89
N ILE A 76 13.07 -6.76 -18.17
CA ILE A 76 13.88 -6.94 -16.96
C ILE A 76 13.04 -7.56 -15.85
N SER A 77 11.82 -7.07 -15.58
CA SER A 77 10.96 -7.65 -14.54
C SER A 77 10.60 -9.11 -14.83
N PHE A 78 10.39 -9.48 -16.09
CA PHE A 78 10.14 -10.86 -16.49
C PHE A 78 11.38 -11.75 -16.27
N LEU A 79 12.56 -11.30 -16.69
CA LEU A 79 13.81 -12.03 -16.44
C LEU A 79 14.10 -12.17 -14.96
N ALA A 80 13.87 -11.11 -14.17
CA ALA A 80 14.02 -11.12 -12.73
C ALA A 80 13.03 -12.10 -12.08
N ALA A 81 11.78 -12.15 -12.53
CA ALA A 81 10.79 -13.11 -12.05
C ALA A 81 11.18 -14.55 -12.38
N LEU A 82 11.68 -14.82 -13.59
CA LEU A 82 12.19 -16.15 -13.98
C LEU A 82 13.40 -16.56 -13.13
N ALA A 83 14.36 -15.65 -12.93
CA ALA A 83 15.50 -15.91 -12.05
C ALA A 83 15.03 -16.19 -10.62
N ASN A 84 14.11 -15.37 -10.08
CA ASN A 84 13.53 -15.59 -8.76
C ASN A 84 12.76 -16.91 -8.67
N ALA A 85 12.09 -17.35 -9.74
CA ALA A 85 11.40 -18.64 -9.78
C ALA A 85 12.38 -19.84 -9.78
N VAL A 86 13.57 -19.69 -10.39
CA VAL A 86 14.59 -20.76 -10.42
C VAL A 86 15.41 -20.81 -9.13
N PHE A 87 15.78 -19.65 -8.57
CA PHE A 87 16.68 -19.56 -7.41
C PHE A 87 15.97 -19.32 -6.07
N GLY A 88 14.69 -18.93 -6.09
CA GLY A 88 13.89 -18.61 -4.88
C GLY A 88 12.91 -19.69 -4.45
N PHE A 89 13.04 -20.91 -4.98
CA PHE A 89 12.45 -22.11 -4.39
C PHE A 89 13.23 -22.56 -3.15
#